data_AF-A0A1M5PEG2-F1
#
_entry.id   AF-A0A1M5PEG2-F1
#
_cell.length_a   1.000
_cell.length_b   1.000
_cell.length_c   1.000
_cell.angle_alpha   90.00
_cell.angle_beta   90.00
_cell.angle_gamma   90.00
#
_symmetry.space_group_name_H-M   'P 1'
#
loop_
_entity.id
_entity.type
_entity.pdbx_description
1 polymer ?
#
loop_
_entity_poly.entity_id
_entity_poly.type
_entity_poly.pdbx_seq_one_letter_code
_entity_poly.pdbx_strand_id
1 'polypeptide(L)'
;MTKTGKLTFDVLIEIPKGSRNKYEYDFELNKIRFDRMLFSSMMYPGDYGFIPETLALDGDPLDVLVLGHEPTFPMCVVEVKPIGVFHMADEKGPDEKLICVPVTDPIWNSYKDISDLNPHRKKEITHFFQVYKDLEKKKVDVGGWGDAKEAYDIFNKCVDRYENSEHKANGNFTI
;
A
#
# COMPACT_ATOMS: atom_id res chain seq x y z
N MET A 1 -1.03 -0.05 -17.29
CA MET A 1 -0.40 -1.33 -17.71
C MET A 1 0.98 -1.40 -17.12
N THR A 2 1.41 -2.55 -16.61
CA THR A 2 2.77 -2.77 -16.11
C THR A 2 3.76 -2.91 -17.28
N LYS A 3 5.06 -2.78 -17.01
CA LYS A 3 6.11 -3.03 -18.01
C LYS A 3 6.06 -4.40 -18.68
N THR A 4 5.50 -5.41 -18.01
CA THR A 4 5.32 -6.76 -18.57
C THR A 4 4.04 -6.90 -19.39
N GLY A 5 3.30 -5.81 -19.60
CA GLY A 5 1.99 -5.81 -20.28
C GLY A 5 0.85 -6.37 -19.43
N LYS A 6 1.14 -6.81 -18.19
CA LYS A 6 0.10 -7.25 -17.24
C LYS A 6 -0.62 -6.02 -16.66
N LEU A 7 -1.86 -6.20 -16.23
CA LEU A 7 -2.64 -5.16 -15.54
C LEU A 7 -2.65 -5.36 -14.01
N THR A 8 -1.95 -6.38 -13.54
CA THR A 8 -2.04 -6.90 -12.18
C THR A 8 -0.64 -7.15 -11.61
N PHE A 9 -0.55 -7.20 -10.28
CA PHE A 9 0.67 -7.51 -9.55
C PHE A 9 0.32 -8.06 -8.16
N ASP A 10 1.29 -8.72 -7.54
CA ASP A 10 1.14 -9.31 -6.21
C ASP A 10 1.46 -8.29 -5.11
N VAL A 11 0.69 -8.34 -4.03
CA VAL A 11 0.92 -7.56 -2.81
C VAL A 11 1.07 -8.53 -1.65
N LEU A 12 2.11 -8.35 -0.83
CA LEU A 12 2.27 -9.08 0.42
C LEU A 12 1.61 -8.28 1.54
N ILE A 13 0.58 -8.87 2.17
CA ILE A 13 -0.19 -8.21 3.22
C ILE A 13 0.56 -8.28 4.55
N GLU A 14 0.69 -7.14 5.22
CA GLU A 14 1.25 -7.03 6.56
C GLU A 14 0.15 -6.86 7.60
N ILE A 15 -0.84 -6.01 7.31
CA ILE A 15 -1.86 -5.58 8.27
C ILE A 15 -3.24 -5.85 7.70
N PRO A 16 -4.00 -6.80 8.27
CA PRO A 16 -5.38 -7.04 7.84
C PRO A 16 -6.29 -5.86 8.17
N LYS A 17 -7.31 -5.64 7.34
CA LYS A 17 -8.39 -4.69 7.54
C LYS A 17 -9.00 -4.88 8.92
N GLY A 18 -9.24 -3.78 9.62
CA GLY A 18 -9.77 -3.80 10.98
C GLY A 18 -8.72 -4.04 12.07
N SER A 19 -7.45 -4.28 11.72
CA SER A 19 -6.38 -4.36 12.72
C SER A 19 -6.05 -2.98 13.28
N ARG A 20 -5.89 -2.92 14.62
CA ARG A 20 -5.25 -1.80 15.33
C ARG A 20 -3.75 -2.03 15.56
N ASN A 21 -3.27 -3.25 15.36
CA ASN A 21 -1.85 -3.56 15.41
C ASN A 21 -1.22 -3.21 14.06
N LYS A 22 -0.16 -2.41 14.09
CA LYS A 22 0.75 -2.24 12.98
C LYS A 22 1.77 -3.36 13.02
N TYR A 23 1.65 -4.24 12.04
CA TYR A 23 2.65 -5.24 11.69
C TYR A 23 3.52 -4.71 10.56
N GLU A 24 4.69 -5.29 10.42
CA GLU A 24 5.58 -5.07 9.27
C GLU A 24 6.34 -6.36 8.97
N TYR A 25 6.74 -6.52 7.72
CA TYR A 25 7.64 -7.58 7.31
C TYR A 25 9.06 -7.21 7.74
N ASP A 26 9.66 -8.07 8.54
CA ASP A 26 11.07 -7.96 8.91
C ASP A 26 11.92 -8.66 7.85
N PHE A 27 12.66 -7.86 7.08
CA PHE A 27 13.51 -8.34 6.00
C PHE A 27 14.75 -9.12 6.47
N GLU A 28 15.21 -8.94 7.71
CA GLU A 28 16.32 -9.72 8.26
C GLU A 28 15.83 -11.10 8.73
N LEU A 29 14.70 -11.14 9.43
CA LEU A 29 14.13 -12.36 9.98
C LEU A 29 13.27 -13.15 8.99
N ASN A 30 12.86 -12.52 7.88
CA ASN A 30 11.88 -13.01 6.93
C ASN A 30 10.56 -13.45 7.60
N LYS A 31 10.06 -12.62 8.52
CA LYS A 31 8.87 -12.90 9.34
C LYS A 31 8.05 -11.63 9.54
N ILE A 32 6.78 -11.80 9.89
CA ILE A 32 5.97 -10.69 10.38
C ILE A 32 6.40 -10.33 11.81
N ARG A 33 6.67 -9.04 11.99
CA ARG A 33 6.99 -8.42 13.27
C ARG A 33 5.83 -7.54 13.71
N PHE A 34 5.54 -7.57 15.00
CA PHE A 34 4.74 -6.54 15.62
C PHE A 34 5.62 -5.32 15.84
N ASP A 35 5.38 -4.25 15.08
CA ASP A 35 6.03 -2.95 15.29
C ASP A 35 5.41 -2.28 16.51
N ARG A 36 4.11 -1.98 16.43
CA ARG A 36 3.38 -1.32 17.51
C ARG A 36 1.87 -1.48 17.38
N MET A 37 1.17 -1.13 18.44
CA MET A 37 -0.27 -0.85 18.38
C MET A 37 -0.46 0.61 18.00
N LEU A 38 -1.43 0.94 17.14
CA LEU A 38 -1.76 2.34 16.86
C LEU A 38 -2.19 3.04 18.15
N PHE A 39 -1.59 4.21 18.43
CA PHE A 39 -1.83 4.93 19.69
C PHE A 39 -3.26 5.47 19.73
N SER A 40 -3.79 5.89 18.58
CA SER A 40 -5.19 6.25 18.38
C SER A 40 -6.10 5.02 18.33
N SER A 41 -7.36 5.16 18.77
CA SER A 41 -8.38 4.11 18.69
C SER A 41 -8.93 3.96 17.27
N MET A 42 -8.03 3.65 16.33
CA MET A 42 -8.30 3.49 14.91
C MET A 42 -7.86 2.12 14.42
N MET A 43 -8.37 1.74 13.25
CA MET A 43 -8.09 0.47 12.61
C MET A 43 -7.85 0.71 11.12
N TYR A 44 -7.01 -0.11 10.49
CA TYR A 44 -6.72 0.01 9.07
C TYR A 44 -8.01 -0.21 8.23
N PRO A 45 -8.33 0.69 7.27
CA PRO A 45 -9.61 0.68 6.55
C PRO A 45 -9.69 -0.34 5.40
N GLY A 46 -8.56 -1.00 5.10
CA GLY A 46 -8.37 -2.06 4.12
C GLY A 46 -7.16 -2.91 4.54
N ASP A 47 -6.90 -3.99 3.80
CA ASP A 47 -5.65 -4.73 4.01
C ASP A 47 -4.50 -3.86 3.54
N TYR A 48 -3.40 -3.85 4.28
CA TYR A 48 -2.26 -3.01 4.02
C TYR A 48 -0.99 -3.85 3.93
N GLY A 49 -0.13 -3.50 2.99
CA GLY A 49 1.17 -4.10 2.83
C GLY A 49 1.90 -3.43 1.67
N PHE A 50 2.73 -4.19 0.97
CA PHE A 50 3.60 -3.61 -0.06
C PHE A 50 3.74 -4.53 -1.27
N ILE A 51 4.27 -3.97 -2.35
CA ILE A 51 4.54 -4.72 -3.59
C ILE A 51 5.99 -5.20 -3.58
N PRO A 52 6.22 -6.53 -3.62
CA PRO A 52 7.56 -7.08 -3.79
C PRO A 52 8.28 -6.51 -5.01
N GLU A 53 9.60 -6.36 -4.90
CA GLU A 53 10.47 -5.93 -6.02
C GLU A 53 10.10 -4.53 -6.57
N THR A 54 9.78 -3.61 -5.65
CA THR A 54 9.59 -2.19 -5.95
C THR A 54 10.42 -1.34 -5.00
N LEU A 55 10.77 -0.13 -5.44
CA LEU A 55 11.51 0.83 -4.62
C LEU A 55 10.89 2.23 -4.74
N ALA A 56 10.28 2.69 -3.65
CA ALA A 56 9.69 4.02 -3.53
C ALA A 56 10.77 5.08 -3.26
N LEU A 57 10.34 6.34 -3.06
CA LEU A 57 11.26 7.48 -2.92
C LEU A 57 11.81 7.64 -1.50
N ASP A 58 11.11 7.12 -0.51
CA ASP A 58 11.55 7.04 0.89
C ASP A 58 12.55 5.90 1.15
N GLY A 59 12.79 5.08 0.13
CA GLY A 59 13.71 3.96 0.17
C GLY A 59 13.05 2.65 0.55
N ASP A 60 11.74 2.60 0.83
CA ASP A 60 11.00 1.38 1.19
C ASP A 60 10.29 0.78 -0.05
N PRO A 61 9.76 -0.46 0.01
CA PRO A 61 8.89 -0.97 -1.04
C PRO A 61 7.59 -0.15 -1.18
N LEU A 62 6.97 -0.17 -2.36
CA LEU A 62 5.76 0.62 -2.61
C LEU A 62 4.56 0.09 -1.82
N ASP A 63 4.02 0.96 -0.96
CA ASP A 63 2.87 0.68 -0.11
C ASP A 63 1.56 0.55 -0.90
N VAL A 64 0.68 -0.34 -0.40
CA VAL A 64 -0.63 -0.61 -0.97
C VAL A 64 -1.69 -0.78 0.11
N LEU A 65 -2.84 -0.14 -0.12
CA LEU A 65 -4.09 -0.43 0.56
C LEU A 65 -5.01 -1.22 -0.38
N VAL A 66 -5.26 -2.49 -0.04
CA VAL A 66 -6.14 -3.39 -0.77
C VAL A 66 -7.55 -3.34 -0.18
N LEU A 67 -8.52 -2.97 -1.02
CA LEU A 67 -9.93 -2.90 -0.66
C LEU A 67 -10.63 -4.20 -1.03
N GLY A 68 -11.03 -4.98 -0.02
CA GLY A 68 -11.71 -6.27 -0.18
C GLY A 68 -12.87 -6.45 0.81
N HIS A 69 -13.71 -7.46 0.57
CA HIS A 69 -14.89 -7.71 1.40
C HIS A 69 -14.54 -8.26 2.79
N GLU A 70 -13.68 -9.26 2.86
CA GLU A 70 -13.17 -9.86 4.09
C GLU A 70 -11.69 -9.51 4.29
N PRO A 71 -11.21 -9.34 5.53
CA PRO A 71 -9.79 -9.21 5.80
C PRO A 71 -9.05 -10.51 5.43
N THR A 72 -7.83 -10.38 4.93
CA THR A 72 -6.90 -11.51 4.80
C THR A 72 -6.15 -11.75 6.11
N PHE A 73 -4.90 -12.20 6.03
CA PHE A 73 -4.02 -12.46 7.17
C PHE A 73 -2.58 -12.00 6.81
N PRO A 74 -1.73 -11.66 7.81
CA PRO A 74 -0.35 -11.27 7.53
C PRO A 74 0.42 -12.37 6.79
N MET A 75 1.30 -12.01 5.86
CA MET A 75 1.98 -12.87 4.86
C MET A 75 1.10 -13.42 3.73
N CYS A 76 -0.19 -13.09 3.70
CA CYS A 76 -1.01 -13.45 2.53
C CYS A 76 -0.52 -12.67 1.31
N VAL A 77 -0.33 -13.37 0.19
CA VAL A 77 -0.06 -12.74 -1.11
C VAL A 77 -1.37 -12.66 -1.89
N VAL A 78 -1.70 -11.46 -2.36
CA VAL A 78 -2.93 -11.19 -3.09
C VAL A 78 -2.58 -10.60 -4.46
N GLU A 79 -3.07 -11.22 -5.53
CA GLU A 79 -3.02 -10.62 -6.87
C GLU A 79 -4.07 -9.50 -6.94
N VAL A 80 -3.61 -8.29 -7.24
CA VAL A 80 -4.45 -7.09 -7.27
C VAL A 80 -4.30 -6.33 -8.58
N LYS A 81 -5.23 -5.40 -8.79
CA LYS A 81 -5.07 -4.31 -9.75
C LYS A 81 -5.25 -2.96 -9.06
N PRO A 82 -4.48 -1.92 -9.44
CA PRO A 82 -4.69 -0.58 -8.92
C PRO A 82 -5.94 0.06 -9.52
N ILE A 83 -6.63 0.82 -8.70
CA ILE A 83 -7.75 1.69 -9.11
C ILE A 83 -7.45 3.16 -8.82
N GLY A 84 -6.40 3.48 -8.07
CA GLY A 84 -6.00 4.85 -7.79
C GLY A 84 -4.76 4.92 -6.90
N VAL A 85 -4.40 6.13 -6.52
CA VAL A 85 -3.31 6.41 -5.57
C VAL A 85 -3.78 7.44 -4.56
N PHE A 86 -3.36 7.27 -3.31
CA PHE A 86 -3.52 8.26 -2.26
C PHE A 86 -2.16 8.90 -1.98
N HIS A 87 -2.07 10.22 -2.15
CA HIS A 87 -0.85 10.96 -1.92
C HIS A 87 -0.78 11.43 -0.47
N MET A 88 0.30 11.07 0.19
CA MET A 88 0.68 11.63 1.48
C MET A 88 2.18 11.82 1.53
N ALA A 89 2.63 12.62 2.49
CA ALA A 89 4.02 12.78 2.83
C ALA A 89 4.15 12.75 4.35
N ASP A 90 5.24 12.17 4.83
CA ASP A 90 5.62 12.24 6.23
C ASP A 90 7.03 12.82 6.40
N GLU A 91 7.61 12.71 7.59
CA GLU A 91 8.92 13.26 7.92
C GLU A 91 10.07 12.69 7.05
N LYS A 92 9.87 11.52 6.40
CA LYS A 92 10.85 10.91 5.49
C LYS A 92 10.70 11.39 4.03
N GLY A 93 9.59 12.02 3.66
CA GLY A 93 9.34 12.48 2.29
C GLY A 93 7.99 12.00 1.73
N PRO A 94 7.85 11.94 0.39
CA PRO A 94 6.68 11.38 -0.27
C PRO A 94 6.44 9.92 0.13
N ASP A 95 5.19 9.59 0.45
CA ASP A 95 4.75 8.30 0.97
C ASP A 95 3.45 7.89 0.24
N GLU A 96 3.51 7.75 -1.09
CA GLU A 96 2.32 7.40 -1.87
C GLU A 96 1.84 5.98 -1.60
N LYS A 97 0.51 5.82 -1.50
CA LYS A 97 -0.12 4.51 -1.27
C LYS A 97 -1.01 4.14 -2.44
N LEU A 98 -0.69 3.05 -3.12
CA LEU A 98 -1.59 2.56 -4.17
C LEU A 98 -2.88 2.02 -3.55
N ILE A 99 -3.97 2.26 -4.24
CA ILE A 99 -5.30 1.80 -3.83
C ILE A 99 -5.69 0.72 -4.81
N CYS A 100 -5.82 -0.51 -4.31
CA CYS A 100 -5.94 -1.70 -5.12
C CYS A 100 -7.19 -2.50 -4.75
N VAL A 101 -7.62 -3.36 -5.67
CA VAL A 101 -8.69 -4.35 -5.44
C VAL A 101 -8.21 -5.75 -5.85
N PRO A 102 -8.62 -6.82 -5.14
CA PRO A 102 -8.28 -8.19 -5.53
C PRO A 102 -8.91 -8.55 -6.88
N VAL A 103 -8.16 -9.24 -7.73
CA VAL A 103 -8.63 -9.59 -9.09
C VAL A 103 -9.65 -10.73 -9.09
N THR A 104 -9.64 -11.56 -8.05
CA THR A 104 -10.52 -12.73 -7.88
C THR A 104 -11.72 -12.45 -6.97
N ASP A 105 -11.81 -11.27 -6.36
CA ASP A 105 -12.99 -10.87 -5.59
C ASP A 105 -14.12 -10.45 -6.55
N PRO A 106 -15.26 -11.17 -6.58
CA PRO A 106 -16.33 -10.93 -7.56
C PRO A 106 -17.04 -9.58 -7.38
N ILE A 107 -16.92 -8.96 -6.20
CA ILE A 107 -17.53 -7.67 -5.90
C ILE A 107 -16.54 -6.57 -6.29
N TRP A 108 -15.32 -6.65 -5.77
CA TRP A 108 -14.34 -5.56 -5.87
C TRP A 108 -13.62 -5.51 -7.22
N ASN A 109 -13.46 -6.64 -7.92
CA ASN A 109 -12.83 -6.64 -9.25
C ASN A 109 -13.66 -5.88 -10.32
N SER A 110 -14.91 -5.50 -10.04
CA SER A 110 -15.67 -4.65 -10.97
C SER A 110 -15.14 -3.21 -11.04
N TYR A 111 -14.44 -2.74 -10.01
CA TYR A 111 -13.91 -1.37 -9.89
C TYR A 111 -12.66 -1.23 -10.77
N LYS A 112 -12.55 -0.11 -11.47
CA LYS A 112 -11.48 0.16 -12.45
C LYS A 112 -10.76 1.47 -12.19
N ASP A 113 -11.43 2.42 -11.54
CA ASP A 113 -10.87 3.72 -11.21
C ASP A 113 -11.35 4.22 -9.84
N ILE A 114 -10.64 5.19 -9.28
CA ILE A 114 -10.95 5.80 -8.00
C ILE A 114 -12.28 6.58 -8.04
N SER A 115 -12.77 6.91 -9.22
CA SER A 115 -14.12 7.43 -9.44
C SER A 115 -15.22 6.43 -9.12
N ASP A 116 -14.94 5.11 -9.19
CA ASP A 116 -15.92 4.06 -8.90
C ASP A 116 -16.15 3.91 -7.39
N LEU A 117 -15.21 4.39 -6.56
CA LEU A 117 -15.27 4.26 -5.11
C LEU A 117 -16.30 5.24 -4.51
N ASN A 118 -17.09 4.75 -3.55
CA ASN A 118 -17.99 5.59 -2.77
C ASN A 118 -17.24 6.82 -2.20
N PRO A 119 -17.70 8.06 -2.44
CA PRO A 119 -17.02 9.26 -1.98
C PRO A 119 -16.77 9.29 -0.47
N HIS A 120 -17.62 8.67 0.35
CA HIS A 120 -17.41 8.56 1.79
C HIS A 120 -16.24 7.65 2.15
N ARG A 121 -16.01 6.56 1.40
CA ARG A 121 -14.86 5.67 1.61
C ARG A 121 -13.54 6.40 1.37
N LYS A 122 -13.47 7.30 0.40
CA LYS A 122 -12.32 8.19 0.22
C LYS A 122 -12.08 9.07 1.46
N LYS A 123 -13.15 9.64 2.03
CA LYS A 123 -13.05 10.46 3.25
C LYS A 123 -12.58 9.65 4.46
N GLU A 124 -13.07 8.42 4.63
CA GLU A 124 -12.62 7.52 5.71
C GLU A 124 -11.12 7.22 5.60
N ILE A 125 -10.65 6.85 4.40
CA ILE A 125 -9.24 6.55 4.15
C ILE A 125 -8.37 7.80 4.36
N THR A 126 -8.78 8.94 3.81
CA THR A 126 -8.10 10.22 4.02
C THR A 126 -8.02 10.58 5.50
N HIS A 127 -9.12 10.46 6.24
CA HIS A 127 -9.14 10.77 7.66
C HIS A 127 -8.24 9.83 8.47
N PHE A 128 -8.24 8.52 8.15
CA PHE A 128 -7.36 7.55 8.78
C PHE A 128 -5.89 7.98 8.69
N PHE A 129 -5.36 8.18 7.47
CA PHE A 129 -3.96 8.55 7.30
C PHE A 129 -3.63 9.94 7.82
N GLN A 130 -4.61 10.85 7.87
CA GLN A 130 -4.41 12.19 8.40
C GLN A 130 -4.16 12.21 9.92
N VAL A 131 -4.76 11.29 10.69
CA VAL A 131 -4.79 11.39 12.17
C VAL A 131 -4.27 10.15 12.92
N TYR A 132 -4.00 9.03 12.25
CA TYR A 132 -3.58 7.79 12.92
C TYR A 132 -2.26 7.93 13.72
N LYS A 133 -1.40 8.86 13.33
CA LYS A 133 -0.10 9.18 13.96
C LYS A 133 -0.17 10.36 14.95
N ASP A 134 -1.33 10.97 15.18
CA ASP A 134 -1.46 12.18 16.03
C ASP A 134 -0.96 11.96 17.47
N LEU A 135 -1.37 10.84 18.08
CA LEU A 135 -0.95 10.49 19.44
C LEU A 135 0.51 10.01 19.51
N GLU A 136 1.14 9.71 18.37
CA GLU A 136 2.59 9.49 18.26
C GLU A 136 3.36 10.81 18.13
N LYS A 137 2.66 11.96 18.06
CA LYS A 137 3.22 13.31 17.86
C LYS A 137 4.02 13.46 16.55
N LYS A 138 3.69 12.66 15.53
CA LYS A 138 4.26 12.76 14.18
C LYS A 138 3.29 13.53 13.28
N LYS A 139 3.83 14.32 12.36
CA LYS A 139 3.01 15.04 11.37
C LYS A 139 2.96 14.27 10.06
N VAL A 140 1.81 14.35 9.40
CA VAL A 140 1.54 13.80 8.08
C VAL A 140 0.84 14.87 7.27
N ASP A 141 1.27 15.05 6.02
CA ASP A 141 0.64 15.93 5.04
C ASP A 141 -0.10 15.08 4.01
N VAL A 142 -1.33 15.48 3.66
CA VAL A 142 -2.19 14.73 2.75
C VAL A 142 -2.36 15.51 1.45
N GLY A 143 -1.83 14.96 0.36
CA GLY A 143 -1.75 15.60 -0.96
C GLY A 143 -2.95 15.35 -1.89
N GLY A 144 -3.82 14.36 -1.59
CA GLY A 144 -5.04 14.10 -2.34
C GLY A 144 -5.09 12.71 -2.99
N TRP A 145 -5.86 12.58 -4.07
CA TRP A 145 -6.10 11.31 -4.78
C TRP A 145 -5.74 11.43 -6.26
N GLY A 146 -5.05 10.42 -6.78
CA GLY A 146 -4.80 10.21 -8.21
C GLY A 146 -5.59 9.02 -8.77
N ASP A 147 -5.71 8.98 -10.09
CA ASP A 147 -6.50 7.97 -10.82
C ASP A 147 -5.73 6.64 -11.04
N ALA A 148 -6.38 5.65 -11.66
CA ALA A 148 -5.75 4.36 -11.91
C ALA A 148 -4.53 4.46 -12.85
N LYS A 149 -4.54 5.42 -13.79
CA LYS A 149 -3.42 5.62 -14.71
C LYS A 149 -2.20 6.11 -13.95
N GLU A 150 -2.36 7.11 -13.09
CA GLU A 150 -1.30 7.62 -12.23
C GLU A 150 -0.74 6.53 -11.32
N ALA A 151 -1.60 5.69 -10.75
CA ALA A 151 -1.17 4.53 -9.94
C ALA A 151 -0.27 3.56 -10.74
N TYR A 152 -0.60 3.26 -11.99
CA TYR A 152 0.28 2.46 -12.85
C TYR A 152 1.59 3.18 -13.17
N ASP A 153 1.57 4.49 -13.39
CA ASP A 153 2.77 5.27 -13.69
C ASP A 153 3.72 5.27 -12.47
N ILE A 154 3.20 5.40 -11.25
CA ILE A 154 3.96 5.30 -10.00
C ILE A 154 4.52 3.89 -9.82
N PHE A 155 3.70 2.85 -9.98
CA PHE A 155 4.14 1.46 -9.90
C PHE A 155 5.33 1.20 -10.84
N ASN A 156 5.20 1.56 -12.12
CA ASN A 156 6.25 1.33 -13.11
C ASN A 156 7.55 2.08 -12.76
N LYS A 157 7.45 3.31 -12.23
CA LYS A 157 8.64 4.04 -11.74
C LYS A 157 9.31 3.32 -10.56
N CYS A 158 8.53 2.72 -9.65
CA CYS A 158 9.08 2.01 -8.50
C CYS A 158 9.74 0.69 -8.90
N VAL A 159 9.15 -0.05 -9.86
CA VAL A 159 9.79 -1.21 -10.50
C VAL A 159 11.11 -0.80 -11.14
N ASP A 160 11.12 0.32 -11.88
CA ASP A 160 12.34 0.80 -12.55
C ASP A 160 13.44 1.17 -11.59
N ARG A 161 13.10 1.83 -10.48
CA ARG A 161 14.07 2.11 -9.44
C ARG A 161 14.63 0.84 -8.84
N TYR A 162 13.78 -0.14 -8.54
CA TYR A 162 14.22 -1.43 -7.98
C TYR A 162 15.16 -2.17 -8.94
N GLU A 163 14.78 -2.33 -10.21
CA GLU A 163 15.59 -3.02 -11.23
C GLU A 163 16.97 -2.38 -11.46
N ASN A 164 17.08 -1.05 -11.28
CA ASN A 164 18.35 -0.32 -11.41
C ASN A 164 19.06 -0.08 -10.06
N SER A 165 18.57 -0.69 -8.97
CA SER A 165 19.16 -0.54 -7.63
C SER A 165 20.17 -1.65 -7.31
N GLU A 166 21.01 -1.43 -6.31
CA GLU A 166 21.94 -2.45 -5.80
C GLU A 166 21.20 -3.65 -5.16
N HIS A 167 19.95 -3.46 -4.70
CA HIS A 167 19.14 -4.52 -4.10
C HIS A 167 18.86 -5.66 -5.09
N LYS A 168 18.55 -5.31 -6.36
CA LYS A 168 18.34 -6.32 -7.42
C LYS A 168 19.64 -7.07 -7.73
N ALA A 169 20.76 -6.36 -7.83
CA ALA A 169 22.06 -6.95 -8.16
C ALA A 169 22.51 -8.00 -7.13
N ASN A 170 22.16 -7.78 -5.85
CA ASN A 170 22.53 -8.67 -4.76
C ASN A 170 21.52 -9.81 -4.54
N GLY A 171 20.36 -9.79 -5.21
CA GLY A 171 19.27 -10.75 -4.99
C GLY A 171 18.68 -10.70 -3.58
N ASN A 172 19.03 -9.67 -2.80
CA ASN A 172 18.54 -9.49 -1.45
C ASN A 172 17.27 -8.66 -1.53
N PHE A 173 16.19 -9.25 -1.02
CA PHE A 173 14.92 -8.57 -0.82
C PHE A 173 14.96 -7.61 0.38
N THR A 174 16.12 -7.42 1.03
CA THR A 174 16.31 -6.46 2.11
C THR A 174 16.35 -5.05 1.52
N ILE A 175 15.29 -4.30 1.77
CA ILE A 175 15.20 -2.87 1.56
C ILE A 175 15.21 -2.21 2.93
#